data_AF-A0A9W4P174-F1
#
_entry.id   AF-A0A9W4P174-F1
#
_cell.length_a   1.000
_cell.length_b   1.000
_cell.length_c   1.000
_cell.angle_alpha   90.00
_cell.angle_beta   90.00
_cell.angle_gamma   90.00
#
_symmetry.space_group_name_H-M   'P 1'
#
loop_
_entity.id
_entity.type
_entity.pdbx_description
1 polymer ?
#
loop_
_entity_poly.entity_id
_entity_poly.type
_entity_poly.pdbx_seq_one_letter_code
_entity_poly.pdbx_strand_id
1 'polypeptide(L)'
;MDGLFFLPSCPLALTRAYWLDPDHRIMTSYPMLIEPSIVEFDRIVATIESSNTSDYDMEIVNTIYRDHALILSHRPYALLTGEFRETIHTRYLGNSREVWSPQKALMEAKTVHFSDWPVPIVCLPSVYLTKKSLFGSSCGQNLNSLGLISLQML
;
A
#
# COMPACT_ATOMS: atom_id res chain seq x y z
N MET A 1 -16.99 4.58 -4.81
CA MET A 1 -16.24 4.15 -3.60
C MET A 1 -16.95 4.63 -2.31
N ASP A 2 -18.14 5.20 -2.47
CA ASP A 2 -18.67 6.20 -1.57
C ASP A 2 -19.20 5.60 -0.26
N GLY A 3 -19.39 4.27 -0.26
CA GLY A 3 -19.73 3.51 0.93
C GLY A 3 -18.74 3.65 2.08
N LEU A 4 -17.47 4.02 1.81
CA LEU A 4 -16.47 4.29 2.84
C LEU A 4 -16.85 5.51 3.71
N PHE A 5 -17.63 6.46 3.20
CA PHE A 5 -18.05 7.65 3.95
C PHE A 5 -19.22 7.39 4.92
N PHE A 6 -19.78 6.17 4.94
CA PHE A 6 -20.76 5.75 5.95
C PHE A 6 -20.13 5.03 7.15
N LEU A 7 -18.80 4.90 7.18
CA LEU A 7 -18.09 4.39 8.34
C LEU A 7 -18.28 5.33 9.54
N PRO A 8 -18.20 4.81 10.77
CA PRO A 8 -18.19 5.68 11.95
C PRO A 8 -17.00 6.66 11.87
N SER A 9 -17.17 7.84 12.46
CA SER A 9 -16.08 8.82 12.59
C SER A 9 -14.88 8.17 13.27
N CYS A 10 -13.73 8.31 12.62
CA CYS A 10 -12.44 7.83 13.10
C CYS A 10 -11.33 8.68 12.47
N PRO A 11 -10.24 8.98 13.21
CA PRO A 11 -9.13 9.76 12.67
C PRO A 11 -8.53 9.16 11.40
N LEU A 12 -8.44 7.83 11.36
CA LEU A 12 -7.84 7.08 10.27
C LEU A 12 -8.48 5.70 10.13
N ALA A 13 -8.93 5.38 8.91
CA ALA A 13 -9.26 4.03 8.50
C ALA A 13 -8.35 3.59 7.35
N LEU A 14 -7.80 2.38 7.43
CA LEU A 14 -6.85 1.85 6.45
C LEU A 14 -6.90 0.33 6.38
N THR A 15 -6.18 -0.27 5.43
CA THR A 15 -6.08 -1.73 5.32
C THR A 15 -4.78 -2.26 5.91
N ARG A 16 -4.77 -3.55 6.27
CA ARG A 16 -3.51 -4.24 6.55
C ARG A 16 -2.74 -4.50 5.26
N ALA A 17 -1.41 -4.39 5.35
CA ALA A 17 -0.48 -4.78 4.30
C ALA A 17 -0.41 -6.31 4.23
N TYR A 18 -1.43 -6.96 3.66
CA TYR A 18 -1.58 -8.42 3.71
C TYR A 18 -0.38 -9.17 3.09
N TRP A 19 0.36 -8.54 2.19
CA TRP A 19 1.55 -9.09 1.53
C TRP A 19 2.76 -9.19 2.46
N LEU A 20 2.76 -8.45 3.56
CA LEU A 20 3.77 -8.50 4.62
C LEU A 20 3.45 -9.60 5.63
N ASP A 21 4.22 -9.63 6.72
CA ASP A 21 4.04 -10.61 7.78
C ASP A 21 2.66 -10.46 8.47
N PRO A 22 1.79 -11.48 8.39
CA PRO A 22 0.46 -11.43 8.99
C PRO A 22 0.48 -11.29 10.52
N ASP A 23 1.54 -11.76 11.19
CA ASP A 23 1.64 -11.77 12.65
C ASP A 23 1.92 -10.37 13.20
N HIS A 24 2.63 -9.55 12.43
CA HIS A 24 3.01 -8.19 12.83
C HIS A 24 1.91 -7.15 12.61
N ARG A 25 0.81 -7.53 11.92
CA ARG A 25 -0.37 -6.69 11.67
C ARG A 25 -0.02 -5.32 11.06
N ILE A 26 0.96 -5.30 10.18
CA ILE A 26 1.46 -4.07 9.57
C ILE A 26 0.33 -3.44 8.73
N MET A 27 0.11 -2.15 8.96
CA MET A 27 -0.85 -1.34 8.22
C MET A 27 -0.16 -0.73 7.00
N THR A 28 -0.87 -0.60 5.89
CA THR A 28 -0.35 0.12 4.71
C THR A 28 -0.80 1.58 4.76
N SER A 29 -0.03 2.45 4.12
CA SER A 29 -0.41 3.85 3.83
C SER A 29 -1.32 3.97 2.60
N TYR A 30 -1.86 2.85 2.10
CA TYR A 30 -2.82 2.83 1.00
C TYR A 30 -3.86 1.69 1.13
N PRO A 31 -5.15 1.93 0.81
CA PRO A 31 -5.80 3.22 0.81
C PRO A 31 -6.06 3.68 2.25
N MET A 32 -6.22 4.99 2.42
CA MET A 32 -6.57 5.60 3.71
C MET A 32 -7.83 6.45 3.55
N LEU A 33 -8.72 6.36 4.52
CA LEU A 33 -9.80 7.32 4.75
C LEU A 33 -9.45 8.10 6.01
N ILE A 34 -9.38 9.42 5.89
CA ILE A 34 -8.87 10.31 6.94
C ILE A 34 -9.97 11.30 7.30
N GLU A 35 -10.15 11.53 8.60
CA GLU A 35 -10.93 12.66 9.09
C GLU A 35 -9.97 13.85 9.33
N PRO A 36 -10.09 14.97 8.58
CA PRO A 36 -9.18 16.09 8.71
C PRO A 36 -9.17 16.67 10.13
N SER A 37 -7.99 16.79 10.73
CA SER A 37 -7.82 17.33 12.09
C SER A 37 -6.46 17.99 12.21
N ILE A 38 -6.43 19.22 12.72
CA ILE A 38 -5.17 19.95 12.98
C ILE A 38 -4.33 19.24 14.03
N VAL A 39 -4.98 18.64 15.04
CA VAL A 39 -4.30 17.90 16.11
C VAL A 39 -3.60 16.66 15.58
N GLU A 40 -4.25 15.93 14.68
CA GLU A 40 -3.65 14.75 14.05
C GLU A 40 -2.55 15.13 13.06
N PHE A 41 -2.73 16.24 12.33
CA PHE A 41 -1.69 16.79 11.46
C PHE A 41 -0.42 17.14 12.23
N ASP A 42 -0.54 17.91 13.32
CA ASP A 42 0.60 18.30 14.16
C ASP A 42 1.32 17.08 14.74
N ARG A 43 0.56 16.06 15.13
CA ARG A 43 1.09 14.77 15.62
C ARG A 43 1.87 14.00 14.56
N ILE A 44 1.39 13.99 13.31
CA ILE A 44 2.12 13.39 12.18
C ILE A 44 3.41 14.16 11.92
N VAL A 45 3.36 15.50 11.86
CA VAL A 45 4.54 16.35 11.63
C VAL A 45 5.59 16.14 12.72
N ALA A 46 5.19 16.16 13.99
CA ALA A 46 6.11 15.89 15.11
C ALA A 46 6.76 14.50 15.02
N THR A 47 6.01 13.49 14.56
CA THR A 47 6.56 12.14 14.38
C THR A 47 7.57 12.10 13.24
N ILE A 48 7.29 12.77 12.11
CA ILE A 48 8.21 12.89 10.99
C ILE A 48 9.53 13.56 11.43
N GLU A 49 9.44 14.66 12.18
CA GLU A 49 10.62 15.37 12.71
C GLU A 49 11.50 14.50 13.62
N SER A 50 10.90 13.51 14.29
CA SER A 50 11.61 12.56 15.17
C SER A 50 12.04 11.25 14.50
N SER A 51 11.60 11.00 13.26
CA SER A 51 11.85 9.75 12.52
C SER A 51 13.22 9.71 11.84
N ASN A 52 13.66 8.52 11.43
CA ASN A 52 14.90 8.36 10.68
C ASN A 52 14.70 8.81 9.22
N THR A 53 15.78 9.22 8.56
CA THR A 53 15.74 9.59 7.13
C THR A 53 15.41 8.43 6.20
N SER A 54 15.49 7.19 6.69
CA SER A 54 15.10 5.97 5.98
C SER A 54 13.66 5.54 6.24
N ASP A 55 12.96 6.18 7.18
CA ASP A 55 11.58 5.83 7.52
C ASP A 55 10.64 6.40 6.45
N TYR A 56 9.69 5.58 6.01
CA TYR A 56 8.69 5.97 5.03
C TYR A 56 7.34 6.16 5.72
N ASP A 57 6.35 6.54 4.92
CA ASP A 57 4.97 6.78 5.34
C ASP A 57 4.37 5.60 6.14
N MET A 58 4.66 4.36 5.75
CA MET A 58 4.21 3.18 6.49
C MET A 58 4.79 3.12 7.91
N GLU A 59 6.07 3.44 8.13
CA GLU A 59 6.68 3.48 9.47
C GLU A 59 6.03 4.56 10.35
N ILE A 60 5.78 5.74 9.79
CA ILE A 60 5.11 6.84 10.50
C ILE A 60 3.69 6.43 10.90
N VAL A 61 2.90 5.92 9.95
CA VAL A 61 1.51 5.51 10.19
C VAL A 61 1.44 4.36 11.21
N ASN A 62 2.35 3.37 11.12
CA ASN A 62 2.40 2.27 12.07
C ASN A 62 2.95 2.67 13.44
N THR A 63 3.74 3.74 13.55
CA THR A 63 4.17 4.28 14.84
C THR A 63 2.99 4.93 15.56
N ILE A 64 2.17 5.66 14.81
CA ILE A 64 1.14 6.54 15.38
C ILE A 64 -0.20 5.81 15.59
N TYR A 65 -0.62 4.97 14.64
CA TYR A 65 -2.01 4.52 14.54
C TYR A 65 -2.23 3.02 14.74
N ARG A 66 -1.19 2.24 15.05
CA ARG A 66 -1.23 0.76 15.08
C ARG A 66 -2.43 0.18 15.80
N ASP A 67 -2.74 0.75 16.95
CA ASP A 67 -3.78 0.27 17.86
C ASP A 67 -5.03 1.17 17.88
N HIS A 68 -5.06 2.20 17.03
CA HIS A 68 -6.10 3.23 17.03
C HIS A 68 -6.84 3.37 15.68
N ALA A 69 -6.26 2.88 14.58
CA ALA A 69 -6.88 2.94 13.27
C ALA A 69 -8.08 1.98 13.17
N LEU A 70 -9.10 2.40 12.41
CA LEU A 70 -10.15 1.50 11.96
C LEU A 70 -9.62 0.63 10.83
N ILE A 71 -9.65 -0.69 11.03
CA ILE A 71 -9.10 -1.64 10.05
C ILE A 71 -10.17 -2.04 9.04
N LEU A 72 -9.94 -1.63 7.78
CA LEU A 72 -10.71 -2.05 6.63
C LEU A 72 -10.23 -3.43 6.14
N SER A 73 -11.17 -4.20 5.59
CA SER A 73 -10.84 -5.40 4.84
C SER A 73 -10.02 -5.01 3.60
N HIS A 74 -8.84 -5.62 3.40
CA HIS A 74 -8.00 -5.36 2.23
C HIS A 74 -8.70 -5.77 0.93
N ARG A 75 -9.56 -6.78 0.96
CA ARG A 75 -10.54 -7.04 -0.10
C ARG A 75 -11.79 -6.20 0.16
N PRO A 76 -12.23 -5.27 -0.71
CA PRO A 76 -11.85 -5.00 -2.11
C PRO A 76 -10.92 -3.79 -2.35
N TYR A 77 -10.32 -3.22 -1.31
CA TYR A 77 -9.72 -1.88 -1.34
C TYR A 77 -8.20 -1.83 -1.53
N ALA A 78 -7.51 -2.95 -1.48
CA ALA A 78 -6.06 -3.02 -1.56
C ALA A 78 -5.63 -4.28 -2.32
N LEU A 79 -5.98 -4.38 -3.61
CA LEU A 79 -5.45 -5.43 -4.48
C LEU A 79 -4.14 -4.97 -5.12
N LEU A 80 -3.03 -5.64 -4.81
CA LEU A 80 -1.75 -5.39 -5.48
C LEU A 80 -1.73 -6.04 -6.87
N THR A 81 -1.11 -5.39 -7.84
CA THR A 81 -0.87 -6.04 -9.15
C THR A 81 0.04 -7.26 -9.04
N GLY A 82 0.93 -7.29 -8.05
CA GLY A 82 1.86 -8.39 -7.82
C GLY A 82 1.16 -9.67 -7.40
N GLU A 83 -0.05 -9.55 -6.84
CA GLU A 83 -0.89 -10.69 -6.51
C GLU A 83 -1.19 -11.55 -7.74
N PHE A 84 -1.37 -10.95 -8.92
CA PHE A 84 -1.65 -11.70 -10.15
C PHE A 84 -0.44 -12.52 -10.64
N ARG A 85 0.76 -12.21 -10.15
CA ARG A 85 2.00 -12.88 -10.51
C ARG A 85 2.45 -13.88 -9.46
N GLU A 86 1.84 -13.84 -8.28
CA GLU A 86 2.21 -14.76 -7.22
C GLU A 86 1.74 -16.19 -7.50
N THR A 87 2.38 -17.12 -6.81
CA THR A 87 2.05 -18.54 -6.83
C THR A 87 1.26 -18.96 -5.60
N ILE A 88 1.40 -18.22 -4.49
CA ILE A 88 0.74 -18.49 -3.21
C ILE A 88 -0.11 -17.27 -2.82
N HIS A 89 -1.43 -17.45 -2.87
CA HIS A 89 -2.41 -16.38 -2.61
C HIS A 89 -3.04 -16.43 -1.22
N THR A 90 -2.55 -17.29 -0.32
CA THR A 90 -3.17 -17.52 1.00
C THR A 90 -3.24 -16.25 1.84
N ARG A 91 -2.26 -15.35 1.68
CA ARG A 91 -2.23 -14.04 2.34
C ARG A 91 -3.35 -13.12 1.84
N TYR A 92 -3.53 -13.01 0.52
CA TYR A 92 -4.63 -12.24 -0.06
C TYR A 92 -5.99 -12.84 0.28
N LEU A 93 -6.13 -14.16 0.22
CA LEU A 93 -7.39 -14.85 0.52
C LEU A 93 -7.70 -14.87 2.02
N GLY A 94 -6.70 -14.67 2.87
CA GLY A 94 -6.81 -14.74 4.34
C GLY A 94 -7.07 -16.15 4.86
N ASN A 95 -7.00 -17.17 4.00
CA ASN A 95 -7.23 -18.57 4.35
C ASN A 95 -6.65 -19.51 3.28
N SER A 96 -6.55 -20.80 3.62
CA SER A 96 -6.04 -21.86 2.73
C SER A 96 -7.13 -22.67 2.02
N ARG A 97 -8.42 -22.34 2.22
CA ARG A 97 -9.57 -23.10 1.71
C ARG A 97 -10.13 -22.52 0.41
N GLU A 98 -10.10 -21.21 0.25
CA GLU A 98 -10.53 -20.53 -0.97
C GLU A 98 -9.51 -20.77 -2.10
N VAL A 99 -10.02 -21.04 -3.30
CA VAL A 99 -9.19 -21.18 -4.49
C VAL A 99 -9.04 -19.82 -5.15
N TRP A 100 -7.79 -19.44 -5.47
CA TRP A 100 -7.51 -18.20 -6.17
C TRP A 100 -8.18 -18.15 -7.55
N SER A 101 -8.86 -17.04 -7.83
CA SER A 101 -9.40 -16.73 -9.15
C SER A 101 -9.07 -15.28 -9.49
N PRO A 102 -8.17 -15.03 -10.46
CA PRO A 102 -7.77 -13.67 -10.80
C PRO A 102 -8.93 -12.85 -11.37
N GLN A 103 -9.85 -13.48 -12.12
CA GLN A 103 -11.04 -12.80 -12.64
C GLN A 103 -11.96 -12.37 -11.49
N LYS A 104 -12.19 -13.24 -10.51
CA LYS A 104 -13.01 -12.90 -9.33
C LYS A 104 -12.37 -11.77 -8.53
N ALA A 105 -11.07 -11.86 -8.24
CA ALA A 105 -10.35 -10.83 -7.50
C ALA A 105 -10.42 -9.47 -8.20
N LEU A 106 -10.25 -9.44 -9.52
CA LEU A 106 -10.36 -8.21 -10.31
C LEU A 106 -11.79 -7.64 -10.35
N MET A 107 -12.82 -8.50 -10.46
CA MET A 107 -14.22 -8.06 -10.44
C MET A 107 -14.66 -7.53 -9.07
N GLU A 108 -14.14 -8.10 -7.98
CA GLU A 108 -14.43 -7.66 -6.61
C GLU A 108 -13.68 -6.37 -6.26
N ALA A 109 -12.50 -6.15 -6.85
CA ALA A 109 -11.64 -5.02 -6.53
C ALA A 109 -12.29 -3.68 -6.86
N LYS A 110 -12.27 -2.77 -5.89
CA LYS A 110 -12.65 -1.36 -6.08
C LYS A 110 -11.45 -0.49 -6.42
N THR A 111 -10.25 -0.96 -6.12
CA THR A 111 -8.98 -0.30 -6.44
C THR A 111 -7.92 -1.35 -6.74
N VAL A 112 -6.92 -0.95 -7.52
CA VAL A 112 -5.75 -1.76 -7.84
C VAL A 112 -4.51 -0.91 -7.61
N HIS A 113 -3.58 -1.42 -6.82
CA HIS A 113 -2.35 -0.74 -6.46
C HIS A 113 -1.18 -1.26 -7.30
N PHE A 114 -0.55 -0.37 -8.05
CA PHE A 114 0.59 -0.66 -8.91
C PHE A 114 1.91 -0.37 -8.17
N SER A 115 2.34 -1.28 -7.29
CA SER A 115 3.61 -1.18 -6.55
C SER A 115 4.61 -2.29 -6.89
N ASP A 116 4.42 -2.96 -8.02
CA ASP A 116 5.24 -4.11 -8.37
C ASP A 116 6.62 -3.64 -8.80
N TRP A 117 7.59 -3.68 -7.90
CA TRP A 117 8.99 -3.65 -8.32
C TRP A 117 9.38 -5.00 -8.94
N PRO A 118 10.18 -5.06 -10.03
CA PRO A 118 10.79 -3.96 -10.79
C PRO A 118 9.93 -3.50 -11.99
N VAL A 119 8.63 -3.79 -11.98
CA VAL A 119 7.73 -3.40 -13.08
C VAL A 119 7.67 -1.88 -13.15
N PRO A 120 7.88 -1.30 -14.35
CA PRO A 120 7.73 0.13 -14.55
C PRO A 120 6.33 0.58 -14.12
N ILE A 121 6.28 1.70 -13.37
CA ILE A 121 5.01 2.36 -13.07
C ILE A 121 4.32 2.70 -14.40
N VAL A 122 2.99 2.52 -14.45
CA VAL A 122 2.14 2.57 -15.64
C VAL A 122 2.38 3.79 -16.54
N CYS A 123 2.80 4.92 -15.97
CA CYS A 123 3.05 6.17 -16.68
C CYS A 123 4.34 6.22 -17.51
N LEU A 124 5.17 5.16 -17.53
CA LEU A 124 6.36 5.13 -18.36
C LEU A 124 5.98 4.76 -19.81
N PRO A 125 6.18 5.66 -20.80
CA PRO A 125 5.96 5.32 -22.19
C PRO A 125 6.80 4.08 -22.56
N SER A 126 6.21 3.16 -23.32
CA SER A 126 6.84 1.90 -23.74
C SER A 126 8.23 2.06 -24.39
N VAL A 127 8.57 3.27 -24.85
CA VAL A 127 9.85 3.67 -25.45
C VAL A 127 11.02 3.69 -24.44
N TYR A 128 10.77 3.86 -23.14
CA TYR A 128 11.84 3.91 -22.14
C TYR A 128 12.32 2.53 -21.66
N LEU A 129 11.57 1.46 -21.94
CA LEU A 129 11.88 0.12 -21.45
C LEU A 129 12.98 -0.57 -22.26
N THR A 130 13.15 -0.21 -23.53
CA THR A 130 14.17 -0.80 -24.41
C THR A 130 15.58 -0.25 -24.16
N LYS A 131 15.72 0.93 -23.55
CA LYS A 131 17.05 1.52 -23.27
C LYS A 131 17.70 1.00 -21.99
N LYS A 132 16.92 0.49 -21.03
CA LYS A 132 17.47 -0.03 -19.76
C LYS A 132 18.06 -1.44 -19.87
N SER A 133 17.78 -2.18 -20.96
CA SER A 133 18.39 -3.49 -21.20
C SER A 133 19.77 -3.44 -21.89
N LEU A 134 20.23 -2.25 -22.31
CA LEU A 134 21.50 -2.08 -23.05
C LEU A 134 22.64 -1.48 -22.21
N PHE A 135 22.37 -1.07 -20.97
CA PHE A 135 23.41 -0.66 -20.02
C PHE A 135 23.48 -1.67 -18.88
N GLY A 136 24.30 -2.70 -19.11
CA GLY A 136 24.83 -3.52 -18.03
C GLY A 136 25.81 -2.74 -17.17
N SER A 137 25.73 -2.99 -15.86
CA SER A 137 26.80 -2.84 -14.88
C SER A 137 27.10 -1.45 -14.33
N SER A 138 26.54 -1.19 -13.13
CA SER A 138 27.24 -0.70 -11.93
C SER A 138 26.44 0.34 -11.17
N CYS A 139 25.49 -0.11 -10.35
CA CYS A 139 25.22 0.51 -9.05
C CYS A 139 24.42 -0.48 -8.21
N GLY A 140 25.13 -1.28 -7.42
CA GLY A 140 24.53 -2.05 -6.35
C GLY A 140 24.18 -1.10 -5.21
N GLN A 141 22.90 -0.78 -5.07
CA GLN A 141 22.30 -0.24 -3.85
C GLN A 141 20.88 -0.82 -3.75
N ASN A 142 20.59 -1.42 -2.61
CA ASN A 142 19.29 -1.96 -2.20
C ASN A 142 18.14 -1.02 -2.58
N LEU A 143 17.28 -1.42 -3.51
CA LEU A 143 16.03 -0.74 -3.86
C LEU A 143 14.85 -1.58 -3.39
N ASN A 144 14.73 -1.73 -2.07
CA ASN A 144 13.55 -2.31 -1.42
C ASN A 144 12.52 -1.23 -0.98
N SER A 145 12.66 0.03 -1.41
CA SER A 145 11.84 1.13 -0.87
C SER A 145 11.48 2.22 -1.89
N LEU A 146 10.70 1.87 -2.91
CA LEU A 146 10.06 2.86 -3.78
C LEU A 146 8.55 2.78 -3.68
N GLY A 147 8.02 3.11 -2.49
CA GLY A 147 6.66 3.59 -2.32
C GLY A 147 6.61 5.07 -2.70
N LEU A 148 6.28 5.36 -3.96
CA LEU A 148 6.04 6.74 -4.41
C LEU A 148 4.62 7.16 -3.99
N ILE A 149 4.56 8.05 -3.02
CA ILE A 149 3.33 8.70 -2.53
C ILE A 149 2.74 9.56 -3.65
N SER A 150 1.55 9.21 -4.13
CA SER A 150 0.69 10.14 -4.88
C SER A 150 -0.21 10.85 -3.88
N LEU A 151 0.25 12.00 -3.39
CA LEU A 151 -0.57 12.93 -2.62
C LEU A 151 -1.45 13.69 -3.64
N GLN A 152 -2.60 13.13 -3.99
CA GLN A 152 -3.66 13.92 -4.63
C GLN A 152 -4.52 14.53 -3.52
N MET A 153 -4.20 15.77 -3.14
CA MET A 153 -5.17 16.67 -2.54
C MET A 153 -6.24 16.98 -3.59
N LEU A 154 -7.48 16.60 -3.31
CA LEU A 154 -8.69 17.25 -3.81
C LEU A 154 -9.57 17.56 -2.60
#